data_AF-A0A669EG46-F1
#
_entry.id   AF-A0A669EG46-F1
#
_cell.length_a   1.000
_cell.length_b   1.000
_cell.length_c   1.000
_cell.angle_alpha   90.00
_cell.angle_beta   90.00
_cell.angle_gamma   90.00
#
_symmetry.space_group_name_H-M   'P 1'
#
loop_
_entity.id
_entity.type
_entity.pdbx_description
1 polymer ?
#
loop_
_entity_poly.entity_id
_entity_poly.type
_entity_poly.pdbx_seq_one_letter_code
_entity_poly.pdbx_strand_id
1 'polypeptide(L)'
;MNQSQMMEKHVHYNKHTRTLRGLQCNIINVAPVQFLTVNWYKNNESIMAMSFNDTTTKTPVNESLILKVNISREENVAEFRCEAELDFGPHGPKLYISSQTHNVSAHYAPELKTQISTDVTYALEGTNITLSCEAIGNPPPVYNWTCDGENMLENTNSLNITRVNRNKTCTCTATNYLGNITKTIHLHVEPRGTHSCLPYIYYYCEFFSGYF
;
A
#
# COMPACT_ATOMS: atom_id res chain seq x y z
N MET A 1 16.97 -13.54 31.03
CA MET A 1 16.37 -13.47 29.68
C MET A 1 17.47 -13.57 28.65
N ASN A 2 17.25 -14.32 27.58
CA ASN A 2 18.24 -14.50 26.51
C ASN A 2 17.81 -13.84 25.19
N GLN A 3 16.52 -13.60 24.98
CA GLN A 3 15.99 -13.08 23.74
C GLN A 3 14.65 -12.35 23.93
N SER A 4 14.47 -11.24 23.21
CA SER A 4 13.16 -10.66 22.92
C SER A 4 12.93 -10.64 21.41
N GLN A 5 11.77 -11.16 20.98
CA GLN A 5 11.37 -11.20 19.58
C GLN A 5 10.00 -10.58 19.42
N MET A 6 9.86 -9.67 18.47
CA MET A 6 8.57 -9.13 18.10
C MET A 6 8.10 -9.77 16.79
N MET A 7 6.79 -9.94 16.65
CA MET A 7 6.15 -10.39 15.43
C MET A 7 4.75 -9.81 15.31
N GLU A 8 4.29 -9.61 14.08
CA GLU A 8 2.94 -9.16 13.81
C GLU A 8 1.97 -10.36 13.79
N LYS A 9 0.85 -10.22 14.47
CA LYS A 9 -0.30 -11.14 14.41
C LYS A 9 -1.47 -10.43 13.75
N HIS A 10 -2.08 -11.12 12.80
CA HIS A 10 -3.34 -10.69 12.21
C HIS A 10 -4.46 -10.78 13.25
N VAL A 11 -4.91 -9.63 13.74
CA VAL A 11 -6.12 -9.50 14.54
C VAL A 11 -7.22 -9.02 13.60
N HIS A 12 -8.15 -9.90 13.25
CA HIS A 12 -9.20 -9.61 12.27
C HIS A 12 -10.33 -8.80 12.90
N TYR A 13 -10.60 -7.57 12.45
CA TYR A 13 -11.96 -6.98 12.31
C TYR A 13 -11.97 -5.61 11.60
N ASN A 14 -13.18 -5.23 11.16
CA ASN A 14 -13.64 -4.33 10.10
C ASN A 14 -13.91 -2.86 10.55
N LYS A 15 -13.38 -1.87 9.83
CA LYS A 15 -14.00 -0.56 9.50
C LYS A 15 -13.08 0.28 8.60
N HIS A 16 -13.66 0.92 7.59
CA HIS A 16 -13.05 1.59 6.42
C HIS A 16 -12.00 2.71 6.64
N THR A 17 -11.43 2.90 7.84
CA THR A 17 -10.40 3.95 8.07
C THR A 17 -9.28 3.58 9.04
N ARG A 18 -9.36 2.44 9.75
CA ARG A 18 -8.48 2.12 10.87
C ARG A 18 -8.14 0.64 10.90
N THR A 19 -6.84 0.34 10.90
CA THR A 19 -6.33 -1.02 10.88
C THR A 19 -5.86 -1.41 12.27
N LEU A 20 -6.57 -2.35 12.93
CA LEU A 20 -6.12 -2.92 14.19
C LEU A 20 -5.07 -4.01 13.92
N ARG A 21 -3.89 -3.87 14.52
CA ARG A 21 -2.82 -4.87 14.47
C ARG A 21 -2.48 -5.35 15.86
N GLY A 22 -2.19 -6.65 15.98
CA GLY A 22 -1.64 -7.23 17.20
C GLY A 22 -0.15 -7.39 17.03
N LEU A 23 0.66 -6.75 17.86
CA LEU A 23 2.10 -6.98 17.92
C LEU A 23 2.37 -7.89 19.10
N GLN A 24 3.01 -9.03 18.86
CA GLN A 24 3.37 -9.99 19.89
C GLN A 24 4.85 -9.83 20.22
N CYS A 25 5.18 -9.71 21.51
CA CYS A 25 6.54 -9.74 22.03
C CYS A 25 6.74 -11.03 22.82
N ASN A 26 7.68 -11.87 22.37
CA ASN A 26 8.08 -13.10 23.03
C ASN A 26 9.39 -12.90 23.78
N ILE A 27 9.41 -13.24 25.06
CA ILE A 27 10.56 -13.10 25.95
C ILE A 27 10.91 -14.49 26.43
N ILE A 28 12.12 -14.92 26.09
CA ILE A 28 12.54 -16.31 26.29
C ILE A 28 13.47 -16.40 27.51
N ASN A 29 13.30 -17.47 28.28
CA ASN A 29 14.20 -17.87 29.36
C ASN A 29 14.44 -16.73 30.37
N VAL A 30 13.35 -16.16 30.88
CA VAL A 30 13.35 -15.05 31.85
C VAL A 30 13.16 -15.56 33.27
N ALA A 31 14.03 -15.15 34.18
CA ALA A 31 13.93 -15.42 35.61
C ALA A 31 14.66 -14.34 36.42
N PRO A 32 14.14 -13.99 37.60
CA PRO A 32 12.77 -14.23 38.06
C PRO A 32 11.80 -13.35 37.28
N VAL A 33 10.63 -13.87 36.90
CA VAL A 33 9.68 -13.11 36.09
C VAL A 33 9.09 -11.92 36.86
N GLN A 34 9.00 -11.97 38.19
CA GLN A 34 8.52 -10.88 39.05
C GLN A 34 9.26 -9.53 38.92
N PHE A 35 10.48 -9.54 38.37
CA PHE A 35 11.30 -8.34 38.18
C PHE A 35 11.31 -7.86 36.72
N LEU A 36 10.54 -8.53 35.87
CA LEU A 36 10.40 -8.20 34.46
C LEU A 36 9.40 -7.05 34.30
N THR A 37 9.82 -6.03 33.56
CA THR A 37 8.95 -5.03 32.96
C THR A 37 9.13 -5.07 31.44
N VAL A 38 8.04 -5.03 30.70
CA VAL A 38 8.05 -5.01 29.24
C VAL A 38 7.53 -3.68 28.74
N ASN A 39 8.44 -2.90 28.16
CA ASN A 39 8.19 -1.58 27.64
C ASN A 39 7.93 -1.67 26.12
N TRP A 40 6.84 -1.08 25.66
CA TRP A 40 6.51 -0.95 24.26
C TRP A 40 6.81 0.46 23.80
N TYR A 41 7.48 0.56 22.66
CA TYR A 41 7.82 1.84 22.04
C TYR A 41 7.13 1.97 20.68
N LYS A 42 6.60 3.16 20.39
CA LYS A 42 6.18 3.61 19.06
C LYS A 42 7.03 4.80 18.68
N ASN A 43 7.74 4.75 17.55
CA ASN A 43 8.63 5.83 17.09
C ASN A 43 9.62 6.29 18.19
N ASN A 44 10.17 5.32 18.94
CA ASN A 44 11.08 5.53 20.07
C ASN A 44 10.47 6.20 21.33
N GLU A 45 9.16 6.45 21.36
CA GLU A 45 8.43 6.91 22.54
C GLU A 45 7.77 5.73 23.26
N SER A 46 7.89 5.67 24.59
CA SER A 46 7.23 4.63 25.39
C SER A 46 5.72 4.87 25.40
N ILE A 47 4.96 3.87 24.93
CA ILE A 47 3.49 3.94 24.83
C ILE A 47 2.79 3.05 25.87
N MET A 48 3.48 2.05 26.39
CA MET A 48 2.94 1.11 27.36
C MET A 48 4.05 0.39 28.11
N ALA A 49 3.86 0.15 29.40
CA ALA A 49 4.72 -0.73 30.20
C ALA A 49 3.84 -1.77 30.89
N MET A 50 4.30 -3.03 30.90
CA MET A 50 3.63 -4.14 31.58
C MET A 50 4.61 -4.79 32.55
N SER A 51 4.25 -4.81 33.83
CA SER A 51 5.00 -5.51 34.88
C SER A 51 4.36 -6.85 35.21
N PHE A 52 5.19 -7.78 35.68
CA PHE A 52 4.77 -9.11 36.08
C PHE A 52 4.82 -9.25 37.60
N ASN A 53 3.72 -9.71 38.20
CA ASN A 53 3.60 -9.84 39.66
C ASN A 53 3.67 -11.30 40.15
N ASP A 54 4.05 -12.25 39.29
CA ASP A 54 4.17 -13.65 39.68
C ASP A 54 5.43 -13.87 40.53
N THR A 55 5.21 -13.95 41.85
CA THR A 55 6.27 -14.16 42.86
C THR A 55 6.56 -15.63 43.12
N THR A 56 5.81 -16.54 42.50
CA THR A 56 5.88 -17.98 42.78
C THR A 56 6.94 -18.68 41.93
N THR A 57 7.16 -18.21 40.70
CA THR A 57 8.10 -18.81 39.76
C THR A 57 9.49 -18.18 39.84
N LYS A 58 10.44 -18.88 40.45
CA LYS A 58 11.86 -18.49 40.50
C LYS A 58 12.72 -19.11 39.40
N THR A 59 12.15 -20.04 38.64
CA THR A 59 12.81 -20.71 37.51
C THR A 59 12.61 -19.94 36.21
N PRO A 60 13.45 -20.15 35.19
CA PRO A 60 13.27 -19.51 33.89
C PRO A 60 11.97 -19.92 33.21
N VAL A 61 11.22 -18.92 32.73
CA VAL A 61 9.96 -19.09 32.00
C VAL A 61 10.01 -18.36 30.66
N ASN A 62 9.05 -18.65 29.78
CA ASN A 62 8.85 -17.93 28.53
C ASN A 62 7.57 -17.11 28.66
N GLU A 63 7.66 -15.82 28.39
CA GLU A 63 6.52 -14.90 28.44
C GLU A 63 6.16 -14.37 27.06
N SER A 64 4.88 -14.08 26.87
CA SER A 64 4.38 -13.55 25.61
C SER A 64 3.26 -12.54 25.81
N LEU A 65 3.45 -11.36 25.25
CA LEU A 65 2.52 -10.24 25.40
C LEU A 65 2.06 -9.75 24.04
N ILE A 66 0.80 -9.31 23.94
CA ILE A 66 0.24 -8.77 22.71
C ILE A 66 -0.21 -7.33 22.94
N LEU A 67 0.42 -6.40 22.22
CA LEU A 67 -0.02 -5.02 22.11
C LEU A 67 -0.98 -4.88 20.93
N LYS A 68 -2.19 -4.35 21.18
CA LYS A 68 -3.13 -3.98 20.12
C LYS A 68 -2.92 -2.52 19.75
N VAL A 69 -2.55 -2.27 18.50
CA VAL A 69 -2.32 -0.92 17.98
C VAL A 69 -3.31 -0.61 16.87
N ASN A 70 -3.73 0.65 16.83
CA ASN A 70 -4.59 1.15 15.77
C ASN A 70 -3.77 2.09 14.90
N ILE A 71 -3.51 1.69 13.66
CA ILE A 71 -2.72 2.47 12.70
C ILE A 71 -3.65 3.15 11.72
N SER A 72 -3.48 4.46 11.56
CA SER A 72 -4.27 5.28 10.64
C SER A 72 -3.69 5.24 9.22
N ARG A 73 -4.51 5.44 8.19
CA ARG A 73 -4.02 5.54 6.79
C ARG A 73 -3.09 6.74 6.58
N GLU A 74 -3.28 7.79 7.37
CA GLU A 74 -2.50 9.03 7.34
C GLU A 74 -1.14 8.86 8.03
N GLU A 75 -0.99 7.84 8.87
CA GLU A 75 0.29 7.45 9.44
C GLU A 75 1.05 6.63 8.39
N ASN A 76 2.15 7.16 7.86
CA ASN A 76 2.98 6.51 6.83
C ASN A 76 3.32 5.05 7.21
N VAL A 77 4.34 4.92 8.07
CA VAL A 77 4.86 3.69 8.63
C VAL A 77 5.22 4.04 10.07
N ALA A 78 4.70 3.26 11.02
CA ALA A 78 5.01 3.40 12.43
C ALA A 78 5.99 2.30 12.84
N GLU A 79 7.03 2.70 13.57
CA GLU A 79 8.07 1.79 14.05
C GLU A 79 7.74 1.33 15.47
N PHE A 80 7.70 0.02 15.68
CA PHE A 80 7.44 -0.57 16.99
C PHE A 80 8.61 -1.43 17.46
N ARG A 81 8.92 -1.36 18.74
CA ARG A 81 9.82 -2.30 19.40
C ARG A 81 9.35 -2.58 20.82
N CYS A 82 9.71 -3.75 21.33
CA CYS A 82 9.48 -4.11 22.72
C CYS A 82 10.83 -4.30 23.40
N GLU A 83 10.91 -3.84 24.63
CA GLU A 83 12.10 -3.98 25.45
C GLU A 83 11.71 -4.68 26.74
N ALA A 84 12.36 -5.81 27.00
CA ALA A 84 12.27 -6.48 28.27
C ALA A 84 13.37 -5.94 29.19
N GLU A 85 12.96 -5.47 30.34
CA GLU A 85 13.80 -4.89 31.37
C GLU A 85 13.69 -5.75 32.62
N LEU A 86 14.82 -6.20 33.15
CA LEU A 86 14.88 -6.97 34.38
C LEU A 86 15.64 -6.16 35.42
N ASP A 87 14.90 -5.67 36.42
CA ASP A 87 15.41 -4.76 37.44
C ASP A 87 15.44 -5.47 38.80
N PHE A 88 16.64 -5.82 39.27
CA PHE A 88 16.85 -6.48 40.55
C PHE A 88 16.86 -5.51 41.75
N GLY A 89 16.48 -4.25 41.54
CA GLY A 89 16.46 -3.20 42.55
C GLY A 89 17.79 -2.46 42.70
N PRO A 90 17.92 -1.59 43.72
CA PRO A 90 18.98 -0.57 43.80
C PRO A 90 20.40 -1.12 43.92
N HIS A 91 20.55 -2.36 44.40
CA HIS A 91 21.85 -3.02 44.56
C HIS A 91 22.07 -4.12 43.51
N GLY A 92 21.07 -4.39 42.68
CA GLY A 92 21.13 -5.43 41.67
C GLY A 92 21.53 -4.88 40.30
N PRO A 93 21.97 -5.74 39.37
CA PRO A 93 22.17 -5.34 38.00
C PRO A 93 20.82 -4.99 37.35
N LYS A 94 20.85 -4.15 36.33
CA LYS A 94 19.70 -3.88 35.46
C LYS A 94 20.01 -4.39 34.07
N LEU A 95 19.18 -5.31 33.58
CA LEU A 95 19.38 -5.94 32.28
C LEU A 95 18.28 -5.49 31.33
N TYR A 96 18.64 -5.18 30.09
CA TYR A 96 17.69 -4.80 29.04
C TYR A 96 17.93 -5.65 27.80
N ILE A 97 16.86 -6.06 27.14
CA ILE A 97 16.92 -6.70 25.84
C ILE A 97 15.81 -6.16 24.93
N SER A 98 16.23 -5.47 23.89
CA SER A 98 15.34 -4.84 22.93
C SER A 98 15.14 -5.76 21.73
N SER A 99 13.90 -5.84 21.25
CA SER A 99 13.59 -6.53 19.99
C SER A 99 14.15 -5.73 18.81
N GLN A 100 14.21 -6.37 17.65
CA GLN A 100 14.33 -5.61 16.40
C GLN A 100 13.10 -4.71 16.20
N THR A 101 13.27 -3.61 15.47
CA THR A 101 12.18 -2.72 15.11
C THR A 101 11.30 -3.38 14.05
N HIS A 102 9.98 -3.31 14.25
CA HIS A 102 8.98 -3.75 13.30
C HIS A 102 8.20 -2.58 12.73
N ASN A 103 8.14 -2.54 11.41
CA ASN A 103 7.45 -1.49 10.67
C ASN A 103 6.02 -1.92 10.41
N VAL A 104 5.07 -1.13 10.88
CA VAL A 104 3.64 -1.40 10.74
C VAL A 104 2.99 -0.25 9.97
N SER A 105 2.17 -0.59 8.98
CA SER A 105 1.41 0.38 8.20
C SER A 105 -0.05 -0.03 8.11
N ALA A 106 -0.94 0.94 7.90
CA ALA A 106 -2.35 0.65 7.69
C ALA A 106 -2.56 0.04 6.30
N HIS A 107 -3.26 -1.09 6.22
CA HIS A 107 -3.65 -1.67 4.94
C HIS A 107 -5.04 -1.15 4.54
N TYR A 108 -5.22 -0.82 3.27
CA TYR A 108 -6.47 -0.29 2.72
C TYR A 108 -6.66 -0.71 1.26
N ALA A 109 -7.91 -0.77 0.83
CA ALA A 109 -8.28 -1.09 -0.55
C ALA A 109 -7.79 0.01 -1.52
N PRO A 110 -7.59 -0.31 -2.81
CA PRO A 110 -7.08 0.66 -3.76
C PRO A 110 -8.06 1.82 -3.98
N GLU A 111 -7.55 3.04 -4.05
CA GLU A 111 -8.29 4.27 -4.35
C GLU A 111 -7.64 4.97 -5.55
N LEU A 112 -8.43 5.50 -6.49
CA LEU A 112 -7.87 6.31 -7.59
C LEU A 112 -7.31 7.62 -7.04
N LYS A 113 -6.09 7.97 -7.45
CA LYS A 113 -5.45 9.22 -7.06
C LYS A 113 -6.20 10.44 -7.63
N THR A 114 -6.75 10.28 -8.82
CA THR A 114 -7.72 11.22 -9.41
C THR A 114 -9.12 10.76 -9.05
N GLN A 115 -9.98 11.64 -8.53
CA GLN A 115 -11.39 11.32 -8.22
C GLN A 115 -12.26 11.07 -9.47
N ILE A 116 -11.64 10.96 -10.65
CA ILE A 116 -12.30 10.78 -11.93
C ILE A 116 -12.23 9.29 -12.28
N SER A 117 -13.36 8.62 -12.18
CA SER A 117 -13.52 7.21 -12.59
C SER A 117 -13.70 7.04 -14.09
N THR A 118 -14.07 8.11 -14.80
CA THR A 118 -14.29 8.11 -16.25
C THR A 118 -13.56 9.28 -16.91
N ASP A 119 -12.65 8.98 -17.82
CA ASP A 119 -11.75 9.95 -18.45
C ASP A 119 -11.92 9.92 -19.97
N VAL A 120 -11.66 11.04 -20.64
CA VAL A 120 -11.72 11.14 -22.10
C VAL A 120 -10.37 11.63 -22.62
N THR A 121 -9.75 10.83 -23.48
CA THR A 121 -8.45 11.13 -24.07
C THR A 121 -8.57 11.24 -25.58
N TYR A 122 -7.92 12.24 -26.16
CA TYR A 122 -7.91 12.46 -27.61
C TYR A 122 -6.55 12.07 -28.19
N ALA A 123 -6.55 11.41 -29.34
CA ALA A 123 -5.34 11.08 -30.07
C ALA A 123 -5.55 11.23 -31.58
N LEU A 124 -4.51 11.62 -32.30
CA LEU A 124 -4.53 11.62 -33.75
C LEU A 124 -4.30 10.21 -34.28
N GLU A 125 -4.98 9.85 -35.36
CA GLU A 125 -4.80 8.57 -36.03
C GLU A 125 -3.32 8.31 -36.33
N GLY A 126 -2.85 7.08 -36.13
CA GLY A 126 -1.48 6.66 -36.37
C GLY A 126 -0.44 7.19 -35.39
N THR A 127 -0.80 7.92 -34.32
CA THR A 127 0.12 8.25 -33.22
C THR A 127 0.16 7.15 -32.17
N ASN A 128 1.11 7.25 -31.25
CA ASN A 128 1.18 6.41 -30.05
C ASN A 128 0.65 7.24 -28.87
N ILE A 129 -0.09 6.61 -27.97
CA ILE A 129 -0.64 7.24 -26.77
C ILE A 129 -0.39 6.37 -25.56
N THR A 130 -0.14 7.00 -24.42
CA THR A 130 -0.02 6.31 -23.13
C THR A 130 -1.21 6.69 -22.26
N LEU A 131 -2.04 5.71 -21.90
CA LEU A 131 -3.12 5.88 -20.94
C LEU A 131 -2.57 5.69 -19.52
N SER A 132 -3.05 6.49 -18.57
CA SER A 132 -2.59 6.43 -17.17
C SER A 132 -3.73 6.12 -16.21
N CYS A 133 -3.45 5.22 -15.27
CA CYS A 133 -4.32 4.76 -14.21
C CYS A 133 -3.54 4.75 -12.89
N GLU A 134 -3.53 5.87 -12.17
CA GLU A 134 -2.88 5.95 -10.87
C GLU A 134 -3.85 5.61 -9.74
N ALA A 135 -3.62 4.48 -9.08
CA ALA A 135 -4.28 4.11 -7.83
C ALA A 135 -3.27 3.98 -6.69
N ILE A 136 -3.65 4.46 -5.52
CA ILE A 136 -2.95 4.24 -4.25
C ILE A 136 -3.59 3.06 -3.52
N GLY A 137 -2.81 2.28 -2.80
CA GLY A 137 -3.30 1.13 -2.05
C GLY A 137 -2.18 0.55 -1.20
N ASN A 138 -2.53 -0.03 -0.06
CA ASN A 138 -1.57 -0.75 0.76
C ASN A 138 -2.15 -2.12 1.16
N PRO A 139 -1.57 -3.25 0.71
CA PRO A 139 -0.40 -3.38 -0.16
C PRO A 139 -0.58 -2.73 -1.54
N PRO A 140 0.53 -2.41 -2.24
CA PRO A 140 0.48 -1.82 -3.58
C PRO A 140 -0.41 -2.63 -4.52
N PRO A 141 -1.31 -1.98 -5.28
CA PRO A 141 -2.22 -2.69 -6.15
C PRO A 141 -1.51 -3.24 -7.38
N VAL A 142 -2.03 -4.35 -7.90
CA VAL A 142 -1.68 -4.92 -9.20
C VAL A 142 -2.69 -4.41 -10.24
N TYR A 143 -2.22 -4.14 -11.46
CA TYR A 143 -3.06 -3.59 -12.52
C TYR A 143 -3.41 -4.65 -13.56
N ASN A 144 -4.64 -4.56 -14.07
CA ASN A 144 -5.08 -5.25 -15.27
C ASN A 144 -5.79 -4.26 -16.19
N TRP A 145 -5.56 -4.35 -17.48
CA TRP A 145 -6.15 -3.48 -18.49
C TRP A 145 -7.02 -4.29 -19.45
N THR A 146 -8.22 -3.79 -19.72
CA THR A 146 -9.13 -4.34 -20.71
C THR A 146 -9.53 -3.26 -21.70
N CYS A 147 -9.26 -3.44 -22.99
CA CYS A 147 -9.67 -2.50 -24.04
C CYS A 147 -10.63 -3.18 -25.01
N ASP A 148 -11.79 -2.58 -25.26
CA ASP A 148 -12.85 -3.13 -26.13
C ASP A 148 -13.25 -4.60 -25.78
N GLY A 149 -13.07 -5.01 -24.51
CA GLY A 149 -13.33 -6.38 -24.04
C GLY A 149 -12.15 -7.34 -24.12
N GLU A 150 -10.99 -6.93 -24.65
CA GLU A 150 -9.76 -7.73 -24.73
C GLU A 150 -8.83 -7.40 -23.56
N ASN A 151 -8.26 -8.42 -22.91
CA ASN A 151 -7.23 -8.23 -21.88
C ASN A 151 -5.90 -7.83 -22.52
N MET A 152 -5.27 -6.80 -21.98
CA MET A 152 -3.93 -6.37 -22.36
C MET A 152 -2.89 -7.12 -21.54
N LEU A 153 -1.64 -7.18 -22.04
CA LEU A 153 -0.55 -7.88 -21.36
C LEU A 153 0.12 -7.01 -20.29
N GLU A 154 -0.05 -5.70 -20.38
CA GLU A 154 0.50 -4.72 -19.47
C GLU A 154 -0.18 -4.79 -18.09
N ASN A 155 0.64 -4.98 -17.06
CA ASN A 155 0.22 -5.10 -15.66
C ASN A 155 0.69 -3.92 -14.80
N THR A 156 1.00 -2.78 -15.45
CA THR A 156 1.44 -1.54 -14.81
C THR A 156 0.31 -0.52 -14.74
N ASN A 157 0.56 0.59 -14.04
CA ASN A 157 -0.35 1.74 -13.96
C ASN A 157 -0.50 2.53 -15.28
N SER A 158 0.17 2.10 -16.36
CA SER A 158 0.15 2.78 -17.65
C SER A 158 0.04 1.79 -18.80
N LEU A 159 -0.74 2.15 -19.82
CA LEU A 159 -0.95 1.32 -21.01
C LEU A 159 -0.50 2.11 -22.25
N ASN A 160 0.48 1.58 -22.97
CA ASN A 160 0.93 2.18 -24.22
C ASN A 160 0.19 1.55 -25.40
N ILE A 161 -0.55 2.35 -26.17
CA ILE A 161 -1.24 1.93 -27.38
C ILE A 161 -0.51 2.56 -28.56
N THR A 162 0.07 1.71 -29.41
CA THR A 162 0.79 2.16 -30.60
C THR A 162 -0.12 2.22 -31.83
N ARG A 163 0.13 3.21 -32.70
CA ARG A 163 -0.60 3.43 -33.97
C ARG A 163 -2.12 3.34 -33.80
N VAL A 164 -2.69 4.20 -32.96
CA VAL A 164 -4.14 4.25 -32.72
C VAL A 164 -4.90 4.51 -34.02
N ASN A 165 -5.96 3.76 -34.28
CA ASN A 165 -6.68 3.83 -35.56
C ASN A 165 -8.20 3.95 -35.43
N ARG A 166 -8.73 3.78 -34.21
CA ARG A 166 -10.17 3.83 -33.94
C ARG A 166 -10.41 4.22 -32.49
N ASN A 167 -11.60 4.71 -32.20
CA ASN A 167 -12.05 4.93 -30.84
C ASN A 167 -12.00 3.63 -30.04
N LYS A 168 -11.56 3.72 -28.79
CA LYS A 168 -11.44 2.57 -27.89
C LYS A 168 -11.97 2.92 -26.52
N THR A 169 -12.56 1.94 -25.84
CA THR A 169 -12.86 2.07 -24.41
C THR A 169 -11.94 1.13 -23.64
N CYS A 170 -11.05 1.71 -22.85
CA CYS A 170 -10.09 1.00 -22.04
C CYS A 170 -10.42 1.16 -20.56
N THR A 171 -10.47 0.06 -19.83
CA THR A 171 -10.69 0.04 -18.38
C THR A 171 -9.46 -0.51 -17.72
N CYS A 172 -8.90 0.23 -16.76
CA CYS A 172 -7.91 -0.32 -15.84
C CYS A 172 -8.63 -0.79 -14.58
N THR A 173 -8.14 -1.89 -14.00
CA THR A 173 -8.56 -2.40 -12.70
C THR A 173 -7.33 -2.52 -11.81
N ALA A 174 -7.30 -1.76 -10.73
CA ALA A 174 -6.25 -1.83 -9.71
C ALA A 174 -6.77 -2.65 -8.53
N THR A 175 -6.06 -3.73 -8.16
CA THR A 175 -6.54 -4.71 -7.18
C THR A 175 -5.49 -5.01 -6.11
N ASN A 176 -5.93 -5.12 -4.86
CA ASN A 176 -5.18 -5.78 -3.79
C ASN A 176 -6.09 -6.75 -3.01
N TYR A 177 -5.57 -7.38 -1.96
CA TYR A 177 -6.34 -8.38 -1.21
C TYR A 177 -7.55 -7.80 -0.44
N LEU A 178 -7.65 -6.47 -0.29
CA LEU A 178 -8.74 -5.78 0.40
C LEU A 178 -9.85 -5.30 -0.55
N GLY A 179 -9.59 -5.27 -1.86
CA GLY A 179 -10.58 -4.83 -2.84
C GLY A 179 -9.96 -4.40 -4.16
N ASN A 180 -10.80 -3.81 -5.01
CA ASN A 180 -10.40 -3.29 -6.31
C ASN A 180 -11.05 -1.93 -6.60
N ILE A 181 -10.47 -1.21 -7.55
CA ILE A 181 -11.03 0.01 -8.12
C ILE A 181 -10.78 0.03 -9.62
N THR A 182 -11.71 0.61 -10.37
CA THR A 182 -11.64 0.68 -11.82
C THR A 182 -11.68 2.12 -12.31
N LYS A 183 -10.89 2.43 -13.35
CA LYS A 183 -11.01 3.68 -14.12
C LYS A 183 -11.26 3.33 -15.59
N THR A 184 -12.28 3.93 -16.17
CA THR A 184 -12.62 3.78 -17.59
C THR A 184 -12.14 5.00 -18.36
N ILE A 185 -11.54 4.77 -19.52
CA ILE A 185 -10.96 5.79 -20.38
C ILE A 185 -11.55 5.62 -21.78
N HIS A 186 -12.25 6.64 -22.25
CA HIS A 186 -12.74 6.72 -23.62
C HIS A 186 -11.69 7.41 -24.48
N LEU A 187 -11.02 6.65 -25.33
CA LEU A 187 -10.08 7.14 -26.32
C LEU A 187 -10.84 7.55 -27.58
N HIS A 188 -10.81 8.85 -27.89
CA HIS A 188 -11.29 9.41 -29.14
C HIS A 188 -10.14 9.57 -30.12
N VAL A 189 -10.27 9.02 -31.32
CA VAL A 189 -9.28 9.11 -32.38
C VAL A 189 -9.77 10.06 -33.46
N GLU A 190 -9.03 11.14 -33.64
CA GLU A 190 -9.26 12.11 -34.71
C GLU A 190 -8.53 11.66 -35.97
N PRO A 191 -9.19 11.67 -37.15
CA PRO A 191 -8.55 11.27 -38.39
C PRO A 191 -7.38 12.21 -38.71
N ARG A 192 -6.28 11.65 -39.21
CA ARG A 192 -5.24 12.49 -39.79
C ARG A 192 -5.78 13.08 -41.08
N GLY A 193 -5.97 14.39 -41.12
CA GLY A 193 -6.28 15.10 -42.36
C GLY A 193 -5.25 14.74 -43.42
N THR A 194 -5.67 14.02 -44.46
CA THR A 194 -4.83 13.79 -45.63
C THR A 194 -4.80 15.07 -46.44
N HIS A 195 -3.65 15.75 -46.48
CA HIS A 195 -3.40 16.78 -47.48
C HIS A 195 -3.34 16.10 -48.86
N SER A 196 -4.46 16.06 -49.57
CA SER A 196 -4.44 15.81 -51.01
C SER A 196 -4.14 17.14 -51.71
N CYS A 197 -2.85 17.49 -51.84
CA CYS A 197 -2.46 18.48 -52.84
C CYS A 197 -2.64 17.83 -54.21
N LEU A 198 -3.65 18.26 -54.97
CA LEU A 198 -3.79 17.89 -56.37
C LEU A 198 -2.52 18.32 -57.12
N PRO A 199 -1.90 17.47 -57.97
CA PRO A 199 -0.64 17.79 -58.64
C PRO A 199 -0.81 18.79 -59.80
N TYR A 200 -1.95 19.46 -59.91
CA TYR A 200 -2.21 20.45 -60.93
C TYR A 200 -2.89 21.66 -60.30
N ILE A 201 -2.15 22.77 -60.32
CA ILE A 201 -2.54 24.16 -60.03
C ILE A 201 -2.05 24.66 -58.66
N TYR A 202 -1.14 25.62 -58.77
CA TYR A 202 -0.56 26.40 -57.68
C TYR A 202 -1.63 27.17 -56.88
N TYR A 203 -1.44 27.21 -55.56
CA TYR A 203 -2.17 27.99 -54.56
C TYR A 203 -3.65 27.63 -54.37
N TYR A 204 -3.95 26.66 -53.50
CA TYR A 204 -4.97 26.72 -52.43
C TYR A 204 -5.02 25.35 -51.74
N CYS A 205 -4.53 25.25 -50.50
CA CYS A 205 -4.81 24.10 -49.64
C CYS A 205 -6.19 24.33 -49.01
N GLU A 206 -7.24 23.67 -49.51
CA GLU A 206 -8.53 23.69 -48.85
C GLU A 206 -8.57 22.68 -47.69
N PHE A 207 -8.94 23.15 -46.50
CA PHE A 207 -9.24 22.31 -45.34
C PHE A 207 -10.59 21.62 -45.57
N PHE A 208 -10.60 20.32 -45.85
CA PHE A 208 -11.82 19.53 -45.71
C PHE A 208 -11.98 19.14 -44.23
N SER A 209 -12.58 20.04 -43.44
CA SER A 209 -13.22 19.64 -42.19
C SER A 209 -14.54 18.94 -42.54
N GLY A 210 -14.57 17.61 -42.45
CA GLY A 210 -15.78 16.83 -42.65
C GLY A 210 -16.85 17.20 -41.61
N TYR A 211 -17.85 17.97 -42.04
CA TYR A 211 -19.12 18.15 -41.36
C TYR A 211 -20.01 16.93 -41.63
N PHE A 212 -20.57 16.33 -40.57
CA PHE A 212 -21.86 15.66 -40.58
C PHE A 212 -22.80 16.40 -39.63
#